data_AF-A0A7J5AYS4-F1
#
_entry.id   AF-A0A7J5AYS4-F1
#
_cell.length_a   1.000
_cell.length_b   1.000
_cell.length_c   1.000
_cell.angle_alpha   90.00
_cell.angle_beta   90.00
_cell.angle_gamma   90.00
#
_symmetry.space_group_name_H-M   'P 1'
#
loop_
_entity.id
_entity.type
_entity.pdbx_description
1 polymer ?
#
loop_
_entity_poly.entity_id
_entity_poly.type
_entity_poly.pdbx_seq_one_letter_code
_entity_poly.pdbx_strand_id
1 'polypeptide(L)'
;MKVNDRSARKPRRHAILVQLPLLLALVAFWLVLWGHVDVISVVTGIIFSVIIVEVFYLPAVDLSGRINLWWTLVFFVKFMYRLVSASFIVAWLAFRPAKPPLGSVVSVQLRTRSDFILTLTAEVNMLIPGSMVVEVDRMHSVLYLHVLDASTDESVESVKALALDVEEGLALALGTRDDLWRVNRDRVRRGLGSIGQSPAQKKHEAIRDKQFAHDTPVVVKGSSAGASTAKEGRA
;
A
#
# COMPACT_ATOMS: atom_id res chain seq x y z
N MET A 1 -5.39 34.21 30.22
CA MET A 1 -4.75 32.89 30.29
C MET A 1 -4.15 32.59 28.91
N LYS A 2 -2.83 32.80 28.74
CA LYS A 2 -2.15 32.63 27.43
C LYS A 2 -1.88 31.14 27.22
N VAL A 3 -2.58 30.52 26.26
CA VAL A 3 -2.26 29.16 25.79
C VAL A 3 -0.94 29.28 25.02
N ASN A 4 0.13 28.83 25.67
CA ASN A 4 1.47 28.80 25.10
C ASN A 4 1.55 27.57 24.18
N ASP A 5 1.20 27.76 22.91
CA ASP A 5 1.30 26.73 21.89
C ASP A 5 2.78 26.55 21.50
N ARG A 6 3.53 25.85 22.37
CA ARG A 6 4.87 25.36 22.03
C ARG A 6 4.71 24.11 21.18
N SER A 7 4.12 24.24 19.99
CA SER A 7 4.16 23.19 18.99
C SER A 7 5.63 22.92 18.67
N ALA A 8 6.07 21.70 19.00
CA ALA A 8 7.42 21.21 18.83
C ALA A 8 7.93 21.54 17.41
N ARG A 9 8.92 22.44 17.33
CA ARG A 9 9.73 22.62 16.13
C ARG A 9 10.45 21.30 15.88
N LYS A 10 9.87 20.40 15.07
CA LYS A 10 10.62 19.26 14.50
C LYS A 10 11.87 19.85 13.85
N PRO A 11 13.09 19.35 14.15
CA PRO A 11 14.31 20.01 13.74
C PRO A 11 14.39 20.03 12.20
N ARG A 12 14.53 21.23 11.61
CA ARG A 12 14.72 21.46 10.16
C ARG A 12 15.69 20.48 9.48
N ARG A 13 16.66 19.96 10.24
CA ARG A 13 17.63 18.95 9.79
C ARG A 13 16.98 17.65 9.30
N HIS A 14 15.88 17.20 9.91
CA HIS A 14 15.21 15.96 9.49
C HIS A 14 14.45 16.15 8.17
N ALA A 15 13.90 17.35 7.91
CA ALA A 15 13.26 17.65 6.64
C ALA A 15 14.30 17.71 5.49
N ILE A 16 15.46 18.32 5.73
CA ILE A 16 16.53 18.42 4.73
C ILE A 16 17.14 17.04 4.42
N LEU A 17 17.32 16.18 5.43
CA LEU A 17 17.83 14.81 5.23
C LEU A 17 16.86 13.93 4.44
N VAL A 18 15.55 14.11 4.61
CA VAL A 18 14.56 13.36 3.82
C VAL A 18 14.40 13.94 2.40
N GLN A 19 14.73 15.23 2.20
CA GLN A 19 14.73 15.86 0.88
C GLN A 19 16.01 15.59 0.07
N LEU A 20 17.13 15.27 0.72
CA LEU A 20 18.41 14.99 0.07
C LEU A 20 18.34 13.90 -1.03
N PRO A 21 17.70 12.73 -0.80
CA PRO A 21 17.51 11.73 -1.86
C PRO A 21 16.74 12.25 -3.06
N LEU A 22 15.67 13.03 -2.83
CA LEU A 22 14.87 13.63 -3.90
C LEU A 22 15.71 14.64 -4.71
N LEU A 23 16.47 15.49 -4.01
CA LEU A 23 17.33 16.50 -4.62
C LEU A 23 18.44 15.84 -5.46
N LEU A 24 19.10 14.81 -4.90
CA LEU A 24 20.11 14.02 -5.62
C LEU A 24 19.53 13.33 -6.85
N ALA A 25 18.32 12.74 -6.74
CA ALA A 25 17.65 12.12 -7.87
C ALA A 25 17.32 13.14 -8.97
N LEU A 26 16.91 14.35 -8.59
CA LEU A 26 16.58 15.41 -9.54
C LEU A 26 17.82 15.96 -10.26
N VAL A 27 18.94 16.10 -9.53
CA VAL A 27 20.25 16.43 -10.14
C VAL A 27 20.70 15.31 -11.07
N ALA A 28 20.58 14.04 -10.65
CA ALA A 28 20.94 12.90 -11.51
C ALA A 28 20.08 12.88 -12.78
N PHE A 29 18.77 13.11 -12.66
CA PHE A 29 17.85 13.23 -13.80
C PHE A 29 18.26 14.38 -14.73
N TRP A 30 18.64 15.53 -14.17
CA TRP A 30 19.17 16.66 -14.94
C TRP A 30 20.43 16.28 -15.73
N LEU A 31 21.39 15.59 -15.12
CA LEU A 31 22.60 15.16 -15.81
C LEU A 31 22.33 14.14 -16.91
N VAL A 32 21.39 13.21 -16.67
CA VAL A 32 20.95 12.24 -17.69
C VAL A 32 20.28 12.94 -18.88
N LEU A 33 19.51 14.00 -18.63
CA LEU A 33 18.88 14.80 -19.67
C LEU A 33 19.90 15.45 -20.62
N TRP A 34 20.99 15.98 -20.08
CA TRP A 34 22.06 16.60 -20.86
C TRP A 34 23.04 15.57 -21.47
N GLY A 35 23.13 14.37 -20.90
CA GLY A 35 23.99 13.29 -21.39
C GLY A 35 25.49 13.51 -21.20
N HIS A 36 25.88 14.55 -20.46
CA HIS A 36 27.27 14.85 -20.12
C HIS A 36 27.40 15.38 -18.69
N VAL A 37 28.58 15.20 -18.09
CA VAL A 37 28.87 15.62 -16.72
C VAL A 37 30.03 16.62 -16.73
N ASP A 38 29.68 17.90 -16.72
CA ASP A 38 30.60 19.01 -16.53
C ASP A 38 30.17 19.88 -15.32
N VAL A 39 31.08 20.73 -14.86
CA VAL A 39 30.87 21.57 -13.66
C VAL A 39 29.65 22.49 -13.83
N ILE A 40 29.40 23.01 -15.03
CA ILE A 40 28.26 23.91 -15.30
C ILE A 40 26.96 23.10 -15.24
N SER A 41 26.90 21.92 -15.86
CA SER A 41 25.72 21.05 -15.80
C SER A 41 25.38 20.60 -14.38
N VAL A 42 26.38 20.30 -13.55
CA VAL A 42 26.15 19.94 -12.13
C VAL A 42 25.61 21.13 -11.34
N VAL A 43 26.24 22.31 -11.46
CA VAL A 43 25.82 23.52 -10.73
C VAL A 43 24.42 23.96 -11.16
N THR A 44 24.15 23.99 -12.46
CA THR A 44 22.82 24.32 -13.00
C THR A 44 21.79 23.28 -12.56
N GLY A 45 22.14 22.00 -12.55
CA GLY A 45 21.26 20.93 -12.05
C GLY A 45 20.88 21.09 -10.58
N ILE A 46 21.84 21.46 -9.72
CA ILE A 46 21.56 21.73 -8.30
C ILE A 46 20.62 22.94 -8.17
N ILE A 47 20.89 24.03 -8.88
CA ILE A 47 20.06 25.25 -8.85
C ILE A 47 18.62 24.93 -9.29
N PHE A 48 18.46 24.26 -10.44
CA PHE A 48 17.15 23.85 -10.94
C PHE A 48 16.45 22.90 -9.99
N SER A 49 17.17 21.96 -9.38
CA SER A 49 16.58 21.01 -8.43
C SER A 49 16.02 21.72 -7.20
N VAL A 50 16.75 22.70 -6.64
CA VAL A 50 16.25 23.51 -5.53
C VAL A 50 15.04 24.33 -5.95
N ILE A 51 15.08 24.97 -7.13
CA ILE A 51 13.95 25.75 -7.67
C ILE A 51 12.69 24.87 -7.79
N ILE A 52 12.82 23.67 -8.35
CA ILE A 52 11.69 22.76 -8.52
C ILE A 52 11.11 22.34 -7.17
N VAL A 53 11.95 21.93 -6.21
CA VAL A 53 11.48 21.52 -4.87
C VAL A 53 10.75 22.65 -4.15
N GLU A 54 11.25 23.88 -4.25
CA GLU A 54 10.62 25.06 -3.65
C GLU A 54 9.30 25.43 -4.35
N VAL A 55 9.30 25.46 -5.69
CA VAL A 55 8.12 25.87 -6.48
C VAL A 55 6.98 24.84 -6.39
N PHE A 56 7.29 23.55 -6.47
CA PHE A 56 6.29 22.48 -6.42
C PHE A 56 5.95 22.05 -5.00
N TYR A 57 6.57 22.64 -3.98
CA TYR A 57 6.37 22.34 -2.56
C TYR A 57 6.29 20.83 -2.30
N LEU A 58 7.20 20.02 -2.86
CA LEU A 58 7.13 18.57 -2.71
C LEU A 58 7.31 18.20 -1.23
N PRO A 59 6.24 17.74 -0.52
CA PRO A 59 6.42 17.26 0.83
C PRO A 59 7.29 16.01 0.77
N ALA A 60 8.24 15.90 1.68
CA ALA A 60 9.13 14.77 1.73
C ALA A 60 8.28 13.50 1.94
N VAL A 61 8.37 12.55 1.00
CA VAL A 61 7.65 11.28 1.12
C VAL A 61 8.18 10.57 2.35
N ASP A 62 7.30 10.19 3.27
CA ASP A 62 7.63 9.38 4.44
C ASP A 62 7.99 7.96 3.98
N LEU A 63 9.19 7.83 3.40
CA LEU A 63 9.82 6.56 3.14
C LEU A 63 10.03 5.89 4.50
N SER A 64 9.56 4.66 4.65
CA SER A 64 9.66 3.88 5.89
C SER A 64 11.11 3.74 6.42
N GLY A 65 12.13 4.07 5.61
CA GLY A 65 13.54 3.83 5.93
C GLY A 65 13.93 2.35 5.94
N ARG A 66 13.00 1.45 5.57
CA ARG A 66 13.23 0.02 5.43
C ARG A 66 13.09 -0.37 3.97
N ILE A 67 14.22 -0.59 3.31
CA ILE A 67 14.26 -1.20 1.98
C ILE A 67 14.85 -2.59 2.16
N ASN A 68 14.07 -3.61 1.85
CA ASN A 68 14.54 -4.98 1.84
C ASN A 68 14.81 -5.41 0.40
N LEU A 69 16.08 -5.35 0.00
CA LEU A 69 16.49 -5.59 -1.39
C LEU A 69 16.12 -7.01 -1.87
N TRP A 70 16.18 -8.01 -0.98
CA TRP A 70 15.80 -9.38 -1.29
C TRP A 70 14.31 -9.50 -1.61
N TRP A 71 13.44 -8.98 -0.72
CA TRP A 71 11.99 -9.02 -0.97
C TRP A 71 11.56 -8.11 -2.12
N THR A 72 12.30 -7.02 -2.35
CA THR A 72 12.11 -6.17 -3.54
C THR A 72 12.36 -6.96 -4.81
N LEU A 73 13.45 -7.74 -4.87
CA LEU A 73 13.77 -8.58 -6.02
C LEU A 73 12.74 -9.70 -6.22
N VAL A 74 12.35 -10.39 -5.14
CA VAL A 74 11.32 -11.44 -5.20
C VAL A 74 9.99 -10.89 -5.70
N PHE A 75 9.56 -9.74 -5.16
CA PHE A 75 8.37 -9.04 -5.62
C PHE A 75 8.47 -8.66 -7.09
N PHE A 76 9.60 -8.07 -7.50
CA PHE A 76 9.83 -7.64 -8.87
C PHE A 76 9.73 -8.79 -9.87
N VAL A 77 10.37 -9.93 -9.59
CA VAL A 77 10.29 -11.13 -10.46
C VAL A 77 8.85 -11.65 -10.54
N LYS A 78 8.14 -11.73 -9.40
CA LYS A 78 6.74 -12.17 -9.35
C LYS A 78 5.82 -11.21 -10.11
N PHE A 79 6.06 -9.91 -10.00
CA PHE A 79 5.37 -8.86 -10.74
C PHE A 79 5.61 -8.98 -12.24
N MET A 80 6.86 -9.13 -12.69
CA MET A 80 7.20 -9.33 -14.12
C MET A 80 6.50 -10.56 -14.70
N TYR A 81 6.51 -11.69 -13.99
CA TYR A 81 5.81 -12.89 -14.42
C TYR A 81 4.29 -12.66 -14.57
N ARG A 82 3.67 -11.96 -13.61
CA ARG A 82 2.24 -11.61 -13.65
C ARG A 82 1.92 -10.65 -14.79
N LEU A 83 2.75 -9.61 -14.95
CA LEU A 83 2.59 -8.61 -16.01
C LEU A 83 2.62 -9.28 -17.39
N VAL A 84 3.62 -10.11 -17.63
CA VAL A 84 3.79 -10.81 -18.92
C VAL A 84 2.65 -11.79 -19.15
N SER A 85 2.33 -12.65 -18.17
CA SER A 85 1.26 -13.65 -18.33
C SER A 85 -0.12 -13.01 -18.53
N ALA A 86 -0.44 -11.98 -17.76
CA ALA A 86 -1.68 -11.24 -17.93
C ALA A 86 -1.76 -10.51 -19.28
N SER A 87 -0.63 -10.00 -19.78
CA SER A 87 -0.58 -9.36 -21.11
C SER A 87 -0.90 -10.34 -22.21
N PHE A 88 -0.42 -11.59 -22.12
CA PHE A 88 -0.80 -12.65 -23.06
C PHE A 88 -2.29 -13.00 -22.98
N ILE A 89 -2.88 -13.03 -21.78
CA ILE A 89 -4.32 -13.28 -21.59
C ILE A 89 -5.14 -12.18 -22.26
N VAL A 90 -4.78 -10.92 -22.06
CA VAL A 90 -5.48 -9.79 -22.68
C VAL A 90 -5.24 -9.73 -24.20
N ALA A 91 -4.03 -10.05 -24.68
CA ALA A 91 -3.78 -10.19 -26.11
C ALA A 91 -4.67 -11.27 -26.73
N TRP A 92 -4.78 -12.44 -26.08
CA TRP A 92 -5.69 -13.50 -26.52
C TRP A 92 -7.15 -13.04 -26.52
N LEU A 93 -7.57 -12.28 -25.50
CA LEU A 93 -8.90 -11.69 -25.40
C LEU A 93 -9.22 -10.74 -26.56
N ALA A 94 -8.22 -10.03 -27.08
CA ALA A 94 -8.38 -9.13 -28.22
C ALA A 94 -8.57 -9.89 -29.56
N PHE A 95 -7.95 -11.05 -29.71
CA PHE A 95 -8.07 -11.87 -30.93
C PHE A 95 -9.26 -12.82 -30.91
N ARG A 96 -9.84 -13.13 -29.74
CA ARG A 96 -10.95 -14.08 -29.66
C ARG A 96 -12.21 -13.48 -30.31
N PRO A 97 -12.90 -14.20 -31.22
CA PRO A 97 -14.15 -13.73 -31.83
C PRO A 97 -15.39 -13.95 -30.91
N ALA A 98 -15.21 -13.88 -29.59
CA ALA A 98 -16.27 -14.09 -28.60
C ALA A 98 -16.66 -12.79 -27.92
N LYS A 99 -17.87 -12.73 -27.35
CA LYS A 99 -18.35 -11.53 -26.64
C LYS A 99 -17.36 -11.10 -25.54
N PRO A 100 -17.15 -9.79 -25.33
CA PRO A 100 -16.31 -9.30 -24.25
C PRO A 100 -16.89 -9.76 -22.90
N PRO A 101 -16.02 -10.07 -21.92
CA PRO A 101 -16.45 -10.49 -20.60
C PRO A 101 -17.16 -9.34 -19.87
N LEU A 102 -18.00 -9.70 -18.89
CA LEU A 102 -18.75 -8.71 -18.11
C LEU A 102 -17.81 -8.03 -17.13
N GLY A 103 -17.69 -6.71 -17.23
CA GLY A 103 -16.93 -5.92 -16.26
C GLY A 103 -17.75 -5.59 -15.02
N SER A 104 -17.10 -5.50 -13.86
CA SER A 104 -17.73 -5.10 -12.60
C SER A 104 -16.75 -4.33 -11.71
N VAL A 105 -17.26 -3.46 -10.84
CA VAL A 105 -16.46 -2.73 -9.85
C VAL A 105 -16.47 -3.48 -8.52
N VAL A 106 -15.28 -3.72 -7.99
CA VAL A 106 -15.06 -4.48 -6.76
C VAL A 106 -14.24 -3.65 -5.79
N SER A 107 -14.69 -3.55 -4.55
CA SER A 107 -13.94 -2.90 -3.48
C SER A 107 -12.97 -3.88 -2.81
N VAL A 108 -11.71 -3.48 -2.67
CA VAL A 108 -10.66 -4.23 -1.96
C VAL A 108 -10.15 -3.41 -0.79
N GLN A 109 -10.40 -3.89 0.43
CA GLN A 109 -9.88 -3.29 1.65
C GLN A 109 -8.42 -3.74 1.86
N LEU A 110 -7.48 -2.80 1.79
CA LEU A 110 -6.07 -3.08 2.10
C LEU A 110 -5.87 -3.22 3.62
N ARG A 111 -4.81 -3.94 4.02
CA ARG A 111 -4.42 -4.18 5.42
C ARG A 111 -3.54 -3.05 5.95
N THR A 112 -2.80 -2.41 5.06
CA THR A 112 -1.79 -1.39 5.31
C THR A 112 -2.43 -0.01 5.33
N ARG A 113 -1.97 0.88 6.21
CA ARG A 113 -2.48 2.28 6.33
C ARG A 113 -1.48 3.34 5.84
N SER A 114 -0.45 2.90 5.14
CA SER A 114 0.58 3.77 4.58
C SER A 114 0.14 4.24 3.19
N ASP A 115 0.02 5.56 3.01
CA ASP A 115 -0.29 6.16 1.71
C ASP A 115 0.70 5.71 0.64
N PHE A 116 1.98 5.55 1.00
CA PHE A 116 3.01 5.08 0.07
C PHE A 116 2.73 3.66 -0.45
N ILE A 117 2.37 2.73 0.44
CA ILE A 117 2.05 1.35 0.06
C ILE A 117 0.73 1.30 -0.71
N LEU A 118 -0.27 2.10 -0.32
CA LEU A 118 -1.54 2.23 -1.02
C LEU A 118 -1.32 2.69 -2.46
N THR A 119 -0.55 3.76 -2.67
CA THR A 119 -0.25 4.30 -4.00
C THR A 119 0.52 3.29 -4.85
N LEU A 120 1.57 2.67 -4.30
CA LEU A 120 2.33 1.65 -5.05
C LEU A 120 1.47 0.42 -5.38
N THR A 121 0.56 0.03 -4.48
CA THR A 121 -0.37 -1.07 -4.74
C THR A 121 -1.31 -0.69 -5.88
N ALA A 122 -1.84 0.53 -5.89
CA ALA A 122 -2.69 1.02 -6.97
C ALA A 122 -1.94 1.03 -8.32
N GLU A 123 -0.74 1.61 -8.37
CA GLU A 123 0.15 1.64 -9.55
C GLU A 123 0.41 0.23 -10.10
N VAL A 124 0.80 -0.71 -9.25
CA VAL A 124 1.06 -2.09 -9.68
C VAL A 124 -0.21 -2.78 -10.18
N ASN A 125 -1.37 -2.54 -9.55
CA ASN A 125 -2.64 -3.09 -10.04
C ASN A 125 -3.06 -2.48 -11.39
N MET A 126 -2.71 -1.22 -11.67
CA MET A 126 -2.92 -0.62 -13.00
C MET A 126 -1.99 -1.21 -14.06
N LEU A 127 -0.78 -1.62 -13.66
CA LEU A 127 0.18 -2.22 -14.57
C LEU A 127 -0.15 -3.68 -14.91
N ILE A 128 -0.73 -4.46 -13.99
CA ILE A 128 -1.10 -5.86 -14.26
C ILE A 128 -2.47 -5.88 -14.96
N PRO A 129 -2.55 -6.23 -16.26
CA PRO A 129 -3.82 -6.30 -16.95
C PRO A 129 -4.77 -7.34 -16.33
N GLY A 130 -6.08 -7.06 -16.36
CA GLY A 130 -7.12 -7.91 -15.74
C GLY A 130 -7.98 -7.16 -14.71
N SER A 131 -7.45 -6.07 -14.16
CA SER A 131 -8.22 -5.07 -13.42
C SER A 131 -7.62 -3.68 -13.60
N MET A 132 -8.42 -2.63 -13.46
CA MET A 132 -7.93 -1.24 -13.44
C MET A 132 -8.47 -0.52 -12.20
N VAL A 133 -7.64 0.32 -11.59
CA VAL A 133 -8.07 1.13 -10.44
C VAL A 133 -8.96 2.26 -10.94
N VAL A 134 -10.19 2.35 -10.43
CA VAL A 134 -11.13 3.44 -10.75
C VAL A 134 -11.07 4.54 -9.70
N GLU A 135 -11.02 4.15 -8.43
CA GLU A 135 -11.03 5.07 -7.30
C GLU A 135 -10.19 4.52 -6.14
N VAL A 136 -9.61 5.43 -5.37
CA VAL A 136 -8.80 5.13 -4.19
C VAL A 136 -9.32 5.93 -3.01
N ASP A 137 -9.87 5.25 -2.02
CA ASP A 137 -10.19 5.84 -0.73
C ASP A 137 -8.97 5.72 0.19
N ARG A 138 -8.23 6.83 0.33
CA ARG A 138 -7.04 6.88 1.18
C ARG A 138 -7.35 6.81 2.67
N MET A 139 -8.48 7.38 3.10
CA MET A 139 -8.84 7.46 4.52
C MET A 139 -9.14 6.08 5.09
N HIS A 140 -9.81 5.24 4.31
CA HIS A 140 -10.12 3.87 4.68
C HIS A 140 -9.15 2.85 4.10
N SER A 141 -8.22 3.25 3.22
CA SER A 141 -7.28 2.37 2.52
C SER A 141 -8.01 1.30 1.66
N VAL A 142 -9.01 1.75 0.88
CA VAL A 142 -9.80 0.91 -0.03
C VAL A 142 -9.45 1.23 -1.48
N LEU A 143 -9.22 0.18 -2.28
CA LEU A 143 -9.08 0.27 -3.74
C LEU A 143 -10.37 -0.19 -4.41
N TYR A 144 -10.92 0.63 -5.29
CA TYR A 144 -12.02 0.25 -6.17
C TYR A 144 -11.46 -0.17 -7.52
N LEU A 145 -11.55 -1.47 -7.81
CA LEU A 145 -11.01 -2.09 -9.00
C LEU A 145 -12.13 -2.40 -9.97
N HIS A 146 -12.02 -1.93 -11.20
CA HIS A 146 -12.82 -2.42 -12.30
C HIS A 146 -12.18 -3.68 -12.87
N VAL A 147 -12.87 -4.80 -12.72
CA VAL A 147 -12.44 -6.12 -13.16
C VAL A 147 -12.83 -6.30 -14.62
N LEU A 148 -11.89 -6.81 -15.43
CA LEU A 148 -12.12 -7.06 -16.86
C LEU A 148 -13.08 -8.23 -17.10
N ASP A 149 -12.98 -9.29 -16.28
CA ASP A 149 -13.87 -10.45 -16.32
C ASP A 149 -14.41 -10.75 -14.92
N ALA A 150 -15.67 -10.37 -14.69
CA ALA A 150 -16.43 -10.62 -13.47
C ALA A 150 -17.57 -11.62 -13.73
N SER A 151 -17.39 -12.55 -14.67
CA SER A 151 -18.41 -13.55 -15.01
C SER A 151 -18.66 -14.59 -13.90
N THR A 152 -17.70 -14.76 -12.97
CA THR A 152 -17.79 -15.73 -11.87
C THR A 152 -17.33 -15.12 -10.54
N ASP A 153 -17.86 -15.60 -9.42
CA ASP A 153 -17.39 -15.18 -8.09
C ASP A 153 -15.90 -15.50 -7.90
N GLU A 154 -15.42 -16.60 -8.48
CA GLU A 154 -14.00 -16.99 -8.43
C GLU A 154 -13.10 -15.97 -9.15
N SER A 155 -13.53 -15.44 -10.30
CA SER A 155 -12.77 -14.40 -11.02
C SER A 155 -12.64 -13.13 -10.18
N VAL A 156 -13.72 -12.72 -9.50
CA VAL A 156 -13.75 -11.57 -8.60
C VAL A 156 -12.82 -11.80 -7.40
N GLU A 157 -12.90 -12.96 -6.76
CA GLU A 157 -12.03 -13.30 -5.64
C GLU A 157 -10.56 -13.40 -6.06
N SER A 158 -10.26 -13.85 -7.28
CA SER A 158 -8.89 -13.90 -7.81
C SER A 158 -8.26 -12.50 -7.93
N VAL A 159 -9.04 -11.50 -8.35
CA VAL A 159 -8.56 -10.10 -8.43
C VAL A 159 -8.36 -9.53 -7.04
N LYS A 160 -9.28 -9.77 -6.10
CA LYS A 160 -9.09 -9.37 -4.69
C LYS A 160 -7.82 -9.99 -4.10
N ALA A 161 -7.63 -11.29 -4.33
CA ALA A 161 -6.44 -12.01 -3.87
C ALA A 161 -5.16 -11.45 -4.51
N LEU A 162 -5.19 -11.13 -5.80
CA LEU A 162 -4.06 -10.50 -6.51
C LEU A 162 -3.68 -9.15 -5.89
N ALA A 163 -4.67 -8.28 -5.66
CA ALA A 163 -4.46 -6.97 -5.07
C ALA A 163 -3.84 -7.05 -3.67
N LEU A 164 -4.32 -7.98 -2.84
CA LEU A 164 -3.75 -8.25 -1.52
C LEU A 164 -2.36 -8.89 -1.62
N ASP A 165 -2.11 -9.78 -2.57
CA ASP A 165 -0.77 -10.33 -2.79
C ASP A 165 0.25 -9.25 -3.18
N VAL A 166 -0.18 -8.27 -3.99
CA VAL A 166 0.65 -7.12 -4.37
C VAL A 166 0.97 -6.26 -3.16
N GLU A 167 -0.06 -5.92 -2.37
CA GLU A 167 0.09 -5.16 -1.14
C GLU A 167 1.07 -5.84 -0.16
N GLU A 168 0.93 -7.15 0.02
CA GLU A 168 1.79 -7.95 0.88
C GLU A 168 3.25 -7.93 0.42
N GLY A 169 3.48 -8.09 -0.88
CA GLY A 169 4.81 -8.03 -1.46
C GLY A 169 5.47 -6.66 -1.29
N LEU A 170 4.71 -5.58 -1.50
CA LEU A 170 5.17 -4.22 -1.29
C LEU A 170 5.44 -3.91 0.18
N ALA A 171 4.58 -4.38 1.10
CA ALA A 171 4.80 -4.24 2.54
C ALA A 171 6.07 -4.98 3.01
N LEU A 172 6.38 -6.14 2.42
CA LEU A 172 7.61 -6.89 2.70
C LEU A 172 8.86 -6.19 2.13
N ALA A 173 8.75 -5.60 0.94
CA ALA A 173 9.85 -4.95 0.25
C ALA A 173 10.19 -3.57 0.80
N LEU A 174 9.18 -2.74 1.07
CA LEU A 174 9.31 -1.30 1.31
C LEU A 174 8.51 -0.80 2.54
N GLY A 175 7.70 -1.66 3.16
CA GLY A 175 6.79 -1.28 4.23
C GLY A 175 7.46 -1.01 5.58
N THR A 176 6.75 -0.27 6.42
CA THR A 176 7.13 -0.05 7.82
C THR A 176 6.99 -1.31 8.66
N ARG A 177 7.56 -1.27 9.88
CA ARG A 177 7.36 -2.35 10.85
C ARG A 177 5.89 -2.52 11.22
N ASP A 178 5.13 -1.42 11.21
CA ASP A 178 3.69 -1.42 11.44
C ASP A 178 2.93 -2.04 10.27
N ASP A 179 3.32 -1.73 9.04
CA ASP A 179 2.72 -2.31 7.83
C ASP A 179 2.94 -3.83 7.81
N LEU A 180 4.17 -4.26 8.10
CA LEU A 180 4.50 -5.68 8.19
C LEU A 180 3.74 -6.40 9.31
N TRP A 181 3.54 -5.75 10.46
CA TRP A 181 2.71 -6.30 11.55
C TRP A 181 1.25 -6.50 11.11
N ARG A 182 0.66 -5.51 10.41
CA ARG A 182 -0.73 -5.61 9.89
C ARG A 182 -0.88 -6.77 8.91
N VAL A 183 0.08 -6.90 7.99
CA VAL A 183 0.13 -8.01 7.03
C VAL A 183 0.29 -9.34 7.75
N ASN A 184 1.26 -9.47 8.67
CA ASN A 184 1.49 -10.72 9.43
C ASN A 184 0.27 -11.11 10.27
N ARG A 185 -0.44 -10.15 10.86
CA ARG A 185 -1.66 -10.42 11.61
C ARG A 185 -2.77 -10.98 10.72
N ASP A 186 -2.96 -10.44 9.51
CA ASP A 186 -3.91 -10.99 8.56
C ASP A 186 -3.50 -12.39 8.08
N ARG A 187 -2.21 -12.63 7.83
CA ARG A 187 -1.69 -13.97 7.52
C ARG A 187 -2.05 -14.97 8.60
N VAL A 188 -1.75 -14.65 9.86
CA VAL A 188 -2.06 -15.51 11.02
C VAL A 188 -3.56 -15.75 11.14
N ARG A 189 -4.40 -14.73 10.89
CA ARG A 189 -5.87 -14.87 10.86
C ARG A 189 -6.33 -15.85 9.78
N ARG A 190 -5.64 -15.91 8.63
CA ARG A 190 -5.88 -16.86 7.54
C ARG A 190 -5.24 -18.24 7.78
N GLY A 191 -4.59 -18.47 8.93
CA GLY A 191 -3.87 -19.70 9.23
C GLY A 191 -2.50 -19.83 8.54
N LEU A 192 -2.00 -18.74 7.94
CA LEU A 192 -0.66 -18.67 7.35
C LEU A 192 0.37 -18.23 8.40
N GLY A 193 1.61 -18.73 8.30
CA GLY A 193 2.71 -18.29 9.17
C GLY A 193 3.10 -16.82 8.97
N SER A 194 3.73 -16.22 9.98
CA SER A 194 4.30 -14.87 9.89
C SER A 194 5.58 -14.84 9.06
N ILE A 195 5.76 -13.79 8.25
CA ILE A 195 6.91 -13.62 7.36
C ILE A 195 7.77 -12.43 7.82
N GLY A 196 9.09 -12.51 7.63
CA GLY A 196 10.00 -11.40 7.93
C GLY A 196 10.41 -11.30 9.40
N GLN A 197 10.82 -12.43 10.00
CA GLN A 197 11.13 -12.60 11.42
C GLN A 197 12.48 -11.97 11.88
N SER A 198 12.79 -10.74 11.49
CA SER A 198 13.90 -10.02 12.12
C SER A 198 13.65 -9.91 13.64
N PRO A 199 14.66 -10.10 14.52
CA PRO A 199 14.48 -9.96 15.97
C PRO A 199 13.87 -8.62 16.39
N ALA A 200 14.22 -7.55 15.67
CA ALA A 200 13.64 -6.23 15.87
C ALA A 200 12.15 -6.15 15.48
N GLN A 201 11.73 -6.90 14.45
CA GLN A 201 10.33 -7.00 14.05
C GLN A 201 9.51 -7.75 15.10
N LYS A 202 9.99 -8.90 15.60
CA LYS A 202 9.30 -9.66 16.66
C LYS A 202 9.04 -8.82 17.91
N LYS A 203 10.04 -8.04 18.34
CA LYS A 203 9.89 -7.12 19.47
C LYS A 203 8.82 -6.06 19.20
N HIS A 204 8.78 -5.52 17.98
CA HIS A 204 7.80 -4.53 17.57
C HIS A 204 6.37 -5.12 17.55
N GLU A 205 6.21 -6.31 16.99
CA GLU A 205 4.92 -7.04 16.96
C GLU A 205 4.41 -7.31 18.38
N ALA A 206 5.27 -7.78 19.29
CA ALA A 206 4.88 -8.01 20.68
C ALA A 206 4.44 -6.73 21.43
N ILE A 207 5.00 -5.57 21.08
CA ILE A 207 4.57 -4.27 21.64
C ILE A 207 3.22 -3.86 21.03
N ARG A 208 3.08 -4.00 19.72
CA ARG A 208 1.85 -3.63 19.00
C ARG A 208 0.66 -4.51 19.36
N ASP A 209 0.85 -5.81 19.53
CA ASP A 209 -0.20 -6.73 19.96
C ASP A 209 -0.76 -6.35 21.32
N LYS A 210 0.11 -5.94 22.26
CA LYS A 210 -0.31 -5.45 23.58
C LYS A 210 -1.10 -4.14 23.49
N GLN A 211 -0.64 -3.18 22.69
CA GLN A 211 -1.37 -1.92 22.47
C GLN A 211 -2.73 -2.16 21.83
N PHE A 212 -2.79 -3.01 20.80
CA PHE A 212 -4.02 -3.34 20.13
C PHE A 212 -5.04 -4.03 21.04
N ALA A 213 -4.57 -4.93 21.93
CA ALA A 213 -5.43 -5.56 22.93
C ALA A 213 -6.03 -4.55 23.92
N HIS A 214 -5.33 -3.45 24.22
CA HIS A 214 -5.84 -2.36 25.05
C HIS A 214 -6.82 -1.43 24.32
N ASP A 215 -6.57 -1.14 23.03
CA ASP A 215 -7.38 -0.21 22.23
C ASP A 215 -8.65 -0.83 21.66
N THR A 216 -8.75 -2.17 21.63
CA THR A 216 -9.97 -2.84 21.21
C THR A 216 -10.97 -2.79 22.37
N PRO A 217 -12.13 -2.11 22.24
CA PRO A 217 -13.14 -2.19 23.28
C PRO A 217 -13.52 -3.66 23.43
N VAL A 218 -13.33 -4.18 24.64
CA VAL A 218 -13.83 -5.50 25.04
C VAL A 218 -15.31 -5.49 24.69
N VAL A 219 -15.69 -6.16 23.61
CA VAL A 219 -17.09 -6.44 23.32
C VAL A 219 -17.55 -7.31 24.49
N VAL A 220 -18.18 -6.67 25.48
CA VAL A 220 -18.74 -7.32 26.65
C VAL A 220 -19.72 -8.35 26.11
N LYS A 221 -19.35 -9.61 26.21
CA LYS A 221 -20.20 -10.76 25.91
C LYS A 221 -21.27 -10.82 27.00
N GLY A 222 -22.30 -10.00 26.87
CA GLY A 222 -23.41 -9.87 27.82
C GLY A 222 -24.59 -10.73 27.42
N SER A 223 -24.68 -11.90 28.06
CA SER A 223 -25.91 -12.60 28.46
C SER A 223 -26.85 -13.17 27.37
N SER A 224 -26.64 -14.45 27.09
CA SER A 224 -27.74 -15.39 26.86
C SER A 224 -28.40 -15.74 28.21
N ALA A 225 -29.58 -15.17 28.50
CA ALA A 225 -30.45 -15.67 29.57
C ALA A 225 -31.90 -15.22 29.36
N GLY A 226 -32.74 -16.15 28.89
CA GLY A 226 -34.11 -16.39 29.35
C GLY A 226 -35.18 -15.31 29.15
N ALA A 227 -36.15 -15.59 28.28
CA ALA A 227 -37.57 -15.65 28.67
C ALA A 227 -38.40 -16.25 27.53
N SER A 228 -38.54 -17.57 27.57
CA SER A 228 -39.78 -18.22 27.16
C SER A 228 -40.87 -17.78 28.14
N THR A 229 -41.98 -17.22 27.65
CA THR A 229 -43.35 -17.31 28.22
C THR A 229 -44.32 -16.39 27.46
N ALA A 230 -45.60 -16.76 27.51
CA ALA A 230 -46.80 -16.05 27.01
C ALA A 230 -47.24 -16.33 25.56
N LYS A 231 -47.68 -17.58 25.34
CA LYS A 231 -49.01 -17.83 24.76
C LYS A 231 -50.04 -17.25 25.75
N GLU A 232 -50.96 -16.37 25.34
CA GLU A 232 -52.42 -16.37 25.67
C GLU A 232 -53.16 -15.09 25.18
N GLY A 233 -54.15 -15.27 24.29
CA GLY A 233 -55.52 -14.74 24.44
C GLY A 233 -55.90 -13.25 24.27
N ARG A 234 -56.77 -13.00 23.27
CA ARG A 234 -57.83 -11.94 23.13
C ARG A 234 -57.36 -10.49 22.90
N ALA A 235 -58.02 -9.66 22.08
CA ALA A 235 -59.38 -9.70 21.51
C ALA A 235 -59.38 -9.11 20.09
#